data_AF-A0A923TFD8-F1
#
_entry.id   AF-A0A923TFD8-F1
#
_cell.length_a   1.000
_cell.length_b   1.000
_cell.length_c   1.000
_cell.angle_alpha   90.00
_cell.angle_beta   90.00
_cell.angle_gamma   90.00
#
_symmetry.space_group_name_H-M   'P 1'
#
loop_
_entity.id
_entity.type
_entity.pdbx_description
1 polymer ?
#
loop_
_entity_poly.entity_id
_entity_poly.type
_entity_poly.pdbx_seq_one_letter_code
_entity_poly.pdbx_strand_id
1 'polypeptide(L)'
;MLTWPVAHTGDTRHARPFFFSAAILFTVASLAVTAFWHRFDTAIARSRLGGKFDLQLFRKFGRATTALLKFAHFRRDTAAYPNVQKFWAQIEFTH
;
A
#
# COMPACT_ATOMS: atom_id res chain seq x y z
N MET A 1 -9.02 0.77 -2.06
CA MET A 1 -7.89 -0.18 -2.01
C MET A 1 -7.23 -0.15 -3.38
N LEU A 2 -6.06 0.49 -3.51
CA LEU A 2 -5.40 0.61 -4.82
C LEU A 2 -4.70 -0.71 -5.12
N THR A 3 -5.33 -1.56 -5.94
CA THR A 3 -4.70 -2.73 -6.53
C THR A 3 -3.56 -2.28 -7.42
N TRP A 4 -2.36 -2.81 -7.20
CA TRP A 4 -1.27 -2.65 -8.14
C TRP A 4 -1.70 -3.23 -9.50
N PRO A 5 -1.50 -2.51 -10.63
CA PRO A 5 -1.51 -3.17 -11.91
C PRO A 5 -0.27 -4.06 -11.93
N VAL A 6 -0.47 -5.37 -11.84
CA VAL A 6 0.51 -6.32 -12.34
C VAL A 6 0.73 -5.92 -13.79
N ALA A 7 1.96 -5.59 -14.16
CA ALA A 7 2.30 -5.28 -15.54
C ALA A 7 1.71 -6.37 -16.44
N HIS A 8 0.85 -5.96 -17.38
CA HIS A 8 0.33 -6.82 -18.42
C HIS A 8 1.47 -7.19 -19.38
N THR A 9 2.30 -8.14 -18.96
CA THR A 9 3.15 -8.92 -19.85
C THR A 9 2.65 -10.34 -19.71
N GLY A 10 2.03 -10.84 -20.77
CA GLY A 10 1.17 -12.03 -20.74
C GLY A 10 1.85 -13.27 -20.16
N ASP A 11 1.46 -13.65 -18.95
CA ASP A 11 1.16 -15.02 -18.55
C ASP A 11 0.44 -14.99 -17.20
N THR A 12 -0.87 -15.21 -17.22
CA THR A 12 -1.77 -15.17 -16.05
C THR A 12 -1.85 -16.49 -15.30
N ARG A 13 -0.93 -17.44 -15.53
CA ARG A 13 -0.99 -18.75 -14.88
C ARG A 13 0.05 -18.86 -13.76
N HIS A 14 -0.46 -18.86 -12.52
CA HIS A 14 0.19 -19.39 -11.30
C HIS A 14 1.08 -18.49 -10.44
N ALA A 15 0.94 -17.16 -10.48
CA ALA A 15 1.39 -16.31 -9.36
C ALA A 15 0.22 -16.08 -8.39
N ARG A 16 -0.07 -17.03 -7.49
CA ARG A 16 -0.90 -16.73 -6.33
C ARG A 16 -0.01 -16.06 -5.28
N PRO A 17 -0.10 -14.75 -5.06
CA PRO A 17 0.75 -14.11 -4.08
C PRO A 17 0.24 -14.53 -2.70
N PHE A 18 1.09 -15.12 -1.88
CA PHE A 18 0.78 -15.24 -0.46
C PHE A 18 0.87 -13.84 0.15
N PHE A 19 -0.28 -13.20 0.30
CA PHE A 19 -0.40 -11.89 0.90
C PHE A 19 -0.47 -12.04 2.42
N PHE A 20 0.65 -11.87 3.10
CA PHE A 20 0.63 -11.56 4.51
C PHE A 20 0.50 -10.05 4.67
N SER A 21 -0.58 -9.60 5.30
CA SER A 21 -0.81 -8.18 5.60
C SER A 21 -1.01 -8.02 7.09
N ALA A 22 -0.13 -7.25 7.73
CA ALA A 22 -0.35 -6.78 9.09
C ALA A 22 -0.84 -5.33 9.03
N ALA A 23 -1.86 -5.00 9.82
CA ALA A 23 -2.44 -3.67 9.87
C ALA A 23 -2.46 -3.16 11.30
N ILE A 24 -2.08 -1.91 11.50
CA ILE A 24 -2.26 -1.19 12.77
C ILE A 24 -3.08 0.06 12.49
N LEU A 25 -4.14 0.25 13.27
CA LEU A 25 -4.94 1.46 13.29
C LEU A 25 -4.73 2.15 14.64
N PHE A 26 -4.40 3.43 14.58
CA PHE A 26 -4.34 4.30 15.74
C PHE A 26 -5.24 5.52 15.50
N THR A 27 -6.07 5.84 16.49
CA THR A 27 -7.01 6.98 16.39
C THR A 27 -6.93 7.83 17.65
N VAL A 28 -6.76 9.14 17.47
CA VAL A 28 -6.86 10.14 18.54
C VAL A 28 -7.66 11.31 18.01
N ALA A 29 -8.80 11.60 18.65
CA ALA A 29 -9.72 12.66 18.26
C ALA A 29 -10.06 12.62 16.76
N SER A 30 -9.66 13.65 15.99
CA SER A 30 -9.94 13.75 14.56
C SER A 30 -8.81 13.23 13.66
N LEU A 31 -7.83 12.53 14.22
CA LEU A 31 -6.68 11.95 13.52
C LEU A 31 -6.76 10.43 13.53
N ALA A 32 -6.58 9.81 12.37
CA ALA A 32 -6.43 8.38 12.22
C ALA A 32 -5.15 8.07 11.43
N VAL A 33 -4.38 7.10 11.92
CA VAL A 33 -3.17 6.59 11.27
C VAL A 33 -3.38 5.11 11.01
N THR A 34 -3.14 4.69 9.78
CA THR A 34 -3.13 3.27 9.41
C THR A 34 -1.80 2.92 8.77
N ALA A 35 -1.20 1.82 9.21
CA ALA A 35 0.01 1.29 8.63
C ALA A 35 -0.24 -0.14 8.18
N PHE A 36 0.28 -0.49 7.00
CA PHE A 36 0.21 -1.84 6.45
C PHE A 36 1.61 -2.30 6.04
N TRP A 37 1.90 -3.56 6.31
CA TRP A 37 3.06 -4.22 5.73
C TRP A 37 2.59 -5.40 4.87
N HIS A 38 3.07 -5.45 3.63
CA HIS A 38 2.80 -6.53 2.70
C HIS A 38 4.09 -7.28 2.34
N ARG A 39 3.99 -8.59 2.26
CA ARG A 39 5.01 -9.47 1.68
C ARG A 39 4.52 -10.03 0.34
N PHE A 40 5.43 -10.10 -0.64
CA PHE A 40 5.15 -10.66 -1.97
C PHE A 40 6.07 -11.85 -2.25
N ASP A 41 5.50 -13.02 -2.52
CA ASP A 41 6.22 -14.25 -2.84
C ASP A 41 5.68 -14.88 -4.15
N THR A 42 6.52 -15.67 -4.84
CA THR A 42 6.11 -16.47 -6.02
C THR A 42 5.85 -17.93 -5.65
N ALA A 43 4.81 -18.52 -6.24
CA ALA A 43 4.54 -19.96 -6.07
C ALA A 43 5.53 -20.85 -6.85
N ILE A 44 5.95 -20.40 -8.03
CA ILE A 44 6.74 -21.20 -8.99
C ILE A 44 8.18 -21.39 -8.50
N ALA A 45 8.82 -20.35 -7.97
CA ALA A 45 10.22 -20.41 -7.55
C ALA A 45 10.38 -20.39 -6.02
N ARG A 46 9.28 -20.36 -5.25
CA ARG A 46 9.26 -20.06 -3.80
C ARG A 46 10.12 -18.84 -3.45
N SER A 47 10.28 -17.92 -4.39
CA SER A 47 11.18 -16.78 -4.27
C SER A 47 10.43 -15.58 -3.70
N ARG A 48 11.10 -14.85 -2.81
CA ARG A 48 10.59 -13.62 -2.24
C ARG A 48 10.82 -12.47 -3.24
N LEU A 49 9.76 -11.78 -3.63
CA LEU A 49 9.81 -10.69 -4.60
C LEU A 49 10.20 -9.36 -3.95
N GLY A 50 9.72 -9.14 -2.73
CA GLY A 50 9.95 -7.91 -1.98
C GLY A 50 8.93 -7.69 -0.88
N GLY A 51 9.09 -6.56 -0.19
CA GLY A 51 8.16 -6.09 0.84
C GLY A 51 7.64 -4.69 0.51
N LYS A 52 6.44 -4.38 0.98
CA LYS A 52 5.85 -3.05 0.88
C LYS A 52 5.38 -2.56 2.23
N PHE A 53 5.73 -1.33 2.55
CA PHE A 53 5.16 -0.57 3.65
C PHE A 53 4.20 0.48 3.08
N ASP A 54 2.98 0.54 3.62
CA ASP A 54 2.02 1.60 3.35
C ASP A 54 1.70 2.32 4.66
N LEU A 55 1.68 3.65 4.61
CA LEU A 55 1.24 4.52 5.70
C LEU A 55 0.15 5.43 5.17
N GLN A 56 -0.94 5.55 5.90
CA GLN A 56 -2.02 6.45 5.60
C GLN A 56 -2.37 7.26 6.84
N LEU A 57 -2.36 8.58 6.68
CA LEU A 57 -2.77 9.56 7.67
C LEU A 57 -4.06 10.22 7.20
N PHE A 58 -5.08 10.18 8.04
CA PHE A 58 -6.37 10.80 7.79
C PHE A 58 -6.65 11.80 8.91
N ARG A 59 -7.01 13.03 8.55
CA ARG A 59 -7.38 14.06 9.53
C ARG A 59 -8.65 14.78 9.10
N LYS A 60 -9.62 14.84 10.01
CA LYS A 60 -10.80 15.68 9.84
C LYS A 60 -10.59 17.05 10.52
N PHE A 61 -10.94 18.11 9.81
CA PHE A 61 -10.92 19.49 10.30
C PHE A 61 -12.35 20.03 10.35
N GLY A 62 -12.90 20.11 11.56
CA GLY A 62 -14.30 20.51 11.75
C GLY A 62 -15.28 19.57 11.05
N ARG A 63 -16.35 20.13 10.48
CA ARG A 63 -17.41 19.35 9.81
C ARG A 63 -17.21 19.23 8.30
N ALA A 64 -16.50 20.17 7.68
CA ALA A 64 -16.52 20.37 6.24
C ALA A 64 -15.24 19.92 5.51
N THR A 65 -14.11 19.73 6.20
CA THR A 65 -12.84 19.47 5.52
C THR A 65 -12.16 18.23 6.04
N THR A 66 -11.63 17.43 5.12
CA THR A 66 -10.89 16.20 5.41
C THR A 66 -9.60 16.18 4.61
N ALA A 67 -8.48 15.88 5.25
CA ALA A 67 -7.21 15.64 4.57
C ALA A 67 -6.77 14.19 4.71
N LEU A 68 -6.18 13.67 3.64
CA LEU A 68 -5.67 12.32 3.52
C LEU A 68 -4.27 12.38 2.91
N LEU A 69 -3.30 11.83 3.63
CA LEU A 69 -1.95 11.59 3.11
C LEU A 69 -1.72 10.09 3.05
N LYS A 70 -1.10 9.62 1.97
CA LYS A 70 -0.70 8.24 1.78
C LYS A 70 0.75 8.20 1.34
N PHE A 71 1.51 7.28 1.93
CA PHE A 71 2.86 6.95 1.55
C PHE A 71 2.95 5.46 1.32
N ALA A 72 3.67 5.05 0.27
CA ALA A 72 3.93 3.66 -0.03
C ALA A 72 5.39 3.48 -0.43
N HIS A 73 6.07 2.52 0.17
CA HIS A 73 7.44 2.14 -0.17
C HIS A 73 7.51 0.64 -0.45
N PHE A 74 7.88 0.29 -1.67
CA PHE A 74 8.21 -1.08 -2.06
C PHE A 74 9.72 -1.23 -2.20
N ARG A 75 10.26 -2.24 -1.53
CA ARG A 75 11.65 -2.65 -1.64
C ARG A 75 11.72 -4.05 -2.22
N ARG A 76 12.47 -4.19 -3.31
CA ARG A 76 12.69 -5.45 -4.02
C ARG A 76 13.68 -6.34 -3.26
N ASP A 77 13.47 -7.64 -3.38
CA ASP A 77 14.45 -8.66 -2.99
C ASP A 77 15.09 -9.33 -4.23
N THR A 78 14.60 -9.02 -5.42
CA THR A 78 15.13 -9.51 -6.72
C THR A 78 15.32 -8.36 -7.71
N ALA A 79 16.31 -8.47 -8.59
CA ALA A 79 16.62 -7.44 -9.60
C ALA A 79 15.52 -7.27 -10.67
N ALA A 80 14.60 -8.23 -10.80
CA ALA A 80 13.52 -8.22 -11.79
C ALA A 80 12.48 -7.10 -11.58
N TYR A 81 12.43 -6.48 -10.40
CA TYR A 81 11.49 -5.39 -10.08
C TYR A 81 12.26 -4.13 -9.66
N PRO A 82 11.71 -2.92 -9.80
CA PRO A 82 12.31 -1.71 -9.25
C PRO A 82 11.94 -1.49 -7.77
N ASN A 83 12.76 -0.74 -7.04
CA ASN A 83 12.31 -0.11 -5.79
C ASN A 83 11.38 1.05 -6.15
N VAL A 84 10.27 1.19 -5.43
CA VAL A 84 9.24 2.20 -5.74
C VAL A 84 8.85 2.95 -4.49
N GLN A 85 8.75 4.28 -4.60
CA GLN A 85 8.17 5.14 -3.58
C GLN A 85 7.03 5.96 -4.19
N LYS A 86 5.92 6.07 -3.47
CA LYS A 86 4.76 6.85 -3.88
C LYS A 86 4.27 7.68 -2.72
N PHE A 87 3.88 8.90 -3.02
CA PHE A 87 3.21 9.80 -2.09
C PHE A 87 1.92 10.30 -2.72
N TRP A 88 0.87 10.42 -1.92
CA TRP A 88 -0.43 10.93 -2.33
C TRP A 88 -0.97 11.87 -1.27
N ALA A 89 -1.53 12.98 -1.71
CA ALA A 89 -2.25 13.92 -0.86
C ALA A 89 -3.63 14.18 -1.47
N GLN A 90 -4.63 14.26 -0.61
CA GLN A 90 -6.01 14.53 -1.01
C GLN A 90 -6.68 15.38 0.07
N ILE A 91 -7.41 16.38 -0.36
CA ILE A 91 -8.27 17.20 0.50
C ILE A 91 -9.68 17.08 -0.07
N GLU A 92 -10.62 16.75 0.79
CA GLU A 92 -12.04 16.65 0.48
C GLU A 92 -12.81 17.74 1.23
N PHE A 93 -13.79 18.31 0.55
CA PHE A 93 -14.71 19.30 1.09
C PHE A 93 -16.14 18.76 1.04
N THR A 94 -16.85 18.83 2.16
CA THR A 94 -18.27 18.50 2.26
C THR A 94 -19.06 19.81 2.32
N HIS A 95 -20.08 19.91 1.47
CA HIS A 95 -21.02 21.04 1.40
C HIS A 95 -22.35 20.66 2.04
#